data_AF-A0A819XA10-F1
#
_entry.id   AF-A0A819XA10-F1
#
_cell.length_a   1.000
_cell.length_b   1.000
_cell.length_c   1.000
_cell.angle_alpha   90.00
_cell.angle_beta   90.00
_cell.angle_gamma   90.00
#
_symmetry.space_group_name_H-M   'P 1'
#
loop_
_entity.id
_entity.type
_entity.pdbx_description
1 polymer ?
#
loop_
_entity_poly.entity_id
_entity_poly.type
_entity_poly.pdbx_seq_one_letter_code
_entity_poly.pdbx_strand_id
1 'polypeptide(L)'
;MSINSIENFSNEFFYEIFDYLDACEIYYAFSNLNYRFQQLINSSSLLLKLTFNYSQLQEIFMNNYQQILHFNKNQIFSIHLWISENTNQIISSFTIDSSFNCLESLIFDSIEPDILISLLPKLICLPRLFSLIIDTCSIEKDLGDIYRLIFNLPKLKYIKYTAIESNDFDIKISLPIATNEQISSIEHLIMDHPCALDELFVIISYTPYLRHLKFLSLTDRNVNIKNIKPIKLPNLTHLSIHIYRKMSFNVFDTFISKLNSKIKILSLTTLVEDITYLDANRWEKFILTKLPQLEKFYFKYSAYFEENYETPMYFGQCDQFISSFWLQRQWILDIEFDFDNIIYSIRPYQKRWYEYDTQNQIINSSDELSKSIRLRLDEVCPEQWTKTIYLNDYINHVLCLTHIYHLEIRAKIFCDKLMEILHLLPDVITLKIYSLSILKRENLSKDEIEFLYILLPKNQIQKISFGNMKDTDELYMLILICSRINHLHIECINYMHAEWLIELILTEIKVVSNSLLRLLCFSIPEANDEMCEKLQEMIDRENLRFDFIIKHVMNKIYLQWI
;
A
#
# COMPACT_ATOMS: atom_id res chain seq x y z
N MET A 1 32.44 -5.52 35.33
CA MET A 1 33.36 -6.05 34.31
C MET A 1 33.23 -5.15 33.10
N SER A 2 34.30 -4.51 32.65
CA SER A 2 34.26 -3.70 31.42
C SER A 2 34.41 -4.63 30.21
N ILE A 3 33.49 -4.54 29.25
CA ILE A 3 33.58 -5.27 27.98
C ILE A 3 34.66 -4.56 27.15
N ASN A 4 35.90 -5.02 27.21
CA ASN A 4 37.02 -4.40 26.49
C ASN A 4 37.27 -5.02 25.10
N SER A 5 36.52 -6.06 24.72
CA SER A 5 36.62 -6.68 23.40
C SER A 5 35.32 -7.38 23.02
N ILE A 6 35.03 -7.44 21.72
CA ILE A 6 33.86 -8.13 21.13
C ILE A 6 33.83 -9.62 21.54
N GLU A 7 35.01 -10.23 21.72
CA GLU A 7 35.18 -11.61 22.16
C GLU A 7 34.76 -11.87 23.61
N ASN A 8 34.32 -10.86 24.36
CA ASN A 8 33.78 -11.04 25.71
C ASN A 8 32.24 -11.07 25.74
N PHE A 9 31.56 -10.84 24.60
CA PHE A 9 30.11 -11.03 24.52
C PHE A 9 29.73 -12.49 24.72
N SER A 10 28.49 -12.77 25.15
CA SER A 10 28.01 -14.13 25.35
C SER A 10 27.75 -14.85 24.01
N ASN A 11 27.60 -16.17 24.05
CA ASN A 11 27.34 -16.95 22.83
C ASN A 11 25.95 -16.63 22.25
N GLU A 12 24.98 -16.37 23.12
CA GLU A 12 23.60 -16.01 22.76
C GLU A 12 23.57 -14.73 21.94
N PHE A 13 24.40 -13.74 22.31
CA PHE A 13 24.52 -12.49 21.56
C PHE A 13 25.06 -12.72 20.15
N PHE A 14 26.02 -13.65 19.97
CA PHE A 14 26.51 -13.99 18.64
C PHE A 14 25.49 -14.79 17.82
N TYR A 15 24.70 -15.66 18.45
CA TYR A 15 23.60 -16.33 17.75
C TYR A 15 22.53 -15.33 17.29
N GLU A 16 22.20 -14.33 18.10
CA GLU A 16 21.31 -13.24 17.69
C GLU A 16 21.89 -12.43 16.52
N ILE A 17 23.19 -12.15 16.50
CA ILE A 17 23.86 -11.54 15.33
C ILE A 17 23.75 -12.46 14.10
N PHE A 18 24.02 -13.75 14.26
CA PHE A 18 23.99 -14.72 13.18
C PHE A 18 22.59 -14.89 12.57
N ASP A 19 21.52 -14.66 13.32
CA ASP A 19 20.14 -14.70 12.78
C ASP A 19 19.89 -13.64 11.68
N TYR A 20 20.66 -12.55 11.67
CA TYR A 20 20.61 -11.50 10.66
C TYR A 20 21.54 -11.75 9.45
N LEU A 21 22.37 -12.79 9.49
CA LEU A 21 23.38 -13.08 8.47
C LEU A 21 23.07 -14.37 7.71
N ASP A 22 23.55 -14.45 6.46
CA ASP A 22 23.57 -15.70 5.71
C ASP A 22 24.70 -16.63 6.21
N ALA A 23 24.55 -17.94 6.06
CA ALA A 23 25.59 -18.89 6.44
C ALA A 23 26.92 -18.59 5.77
N CYS A 24 26.93 -18.15 4.50
CA CYS A 24 28.18 -17.80 3.84
C CYS A 24 28.83 -16.56 4.44
N GLU A 25 28.06 -15.57 4.88
CA GLU A 25 28.57 -14.40 5.59
C GLU A 25 29.14 -14.80 6.95
N ILE A 26 28.44 -15.67 7.68
CA ILE A 26 28.90 -16.22 8.97
C ILE A 26 30.23 -16.94 8.78
N TYR A 27 30.32 -17.86 7.83
CA TYR A 27 31.54 -18.61 7.57
C TYR A 27 32.67 -17.69 7.09
N TYR A 28 32.40 -16.76 6.16
CA TYR A 28 33.43 -15.86 5.66
C TYR A 28 33.98 -14.93 6.75
N ALA A 29 33.10 -14.36 7.58
CA ALA A 29 33.49 -13.38 8.59
C ALA A 29 34.05 -14.02 9.87
N PHE A 30 33.57 -15.20 10.28
CA PHE A 30 33.83 -15.73 11.63
C PHE A 30 34.63 -17.04 11.66
N SER A 31 34.67 -17.84 10.57
CA SER A 31 35.27 -19.20 10.62
C SER A 31 36.77 -19.23 10.92
N ASN A 32 37.49 -18.16 10.57
CA ASN A 32 38.96 -18.07 10.70
C ASN A 32 39.43 -17.06 11.76
N LEU A 33 38.53 -16.53 12.59
CA LEU A 33 38.89 -15.54 13.61
C LEU A 33 39.67 -16.17 14.77
N ASN A 34 39.03 -17.11 15.48
CA ASN A 34 39.64 -17.83 16.60
C ASN A 34 38.84 -19.11 16.91
N TYR A 35 39.38 -19.92 17.83
CA TYR A 35 38.78 -21.19 18.23
C TYR A 35 37.35 -21.06 18.77
N ARG A 36 37.05 -19.97 19.50
CA ARG A 36 35.71 -19.74 20.07
C ARG A 36 34.68 -19.57 18.96
N PHE A 37 34.96 -18.74 17.95
CA PHE A 37 34.05 -18.56 16.82
C PHE A 37 33.90 -19.82 15.99
N GLN A 38 34.97 -20.59 15.80
CA GLN A 38 34.90 -21.87 15.12
C GLN A 38 33.98 -22.87 15.86
N GLN A 39 34.03 -22.89 17.20
CA GLN A 39 33.09 -23.70 18.00
C GLN A 39 31.64 -23.21 17.90
N LEU A 40 31.43 -21.89 17.89
CA LEU A 40 30.10 -21.29 17.73
C LEU A 40 29.45 -21.70 16.41
N ILE A 41 30.21 -21.63 15.31
CA ILE A 41 29.74 -21.96 13.95
C ILE A 41 29.50 -23.46 13.78
N ASN A 42 30.38 -24.30 14.33
CA ASN A 42 30.23 -25.76 14.24
C ASN A 42 29.21 -26.32 15.26
N SER A 43 28.59 -25.47 16.08
CA SER A 43 27.60 -25.90 17.05
C SER A 43 26.35 -26.42 16.36
N SER A 44 25.85 -27.57 16.79
CA SER A 44 24.58 -28.11 16.31
C SER A 44 23.35 -27.27 16.68
N SER A 45 23.51 -26.29 17.56
CA SER A 45 22.45 -25.35 17.94
C SER A 45 22.30 -24.18 16.96
N LEU A 46 23.29 -23.95 16.09
CA LEU A 46 23.22 -22.90 15.08
C LEU A 46 22.34 -23.37 13.93
N LEU A 47 21.30 -22.58 13.63
CA LEU A 47 20.44 -22.78 12.47
C LEU A 47 20.92 -21.87 11.34
N LEU A 48 21.09 -22.45 10.15
CA LEU A 48 21.69 -21.74 9.02
C LEU A 48 20.66 -21.43 7.93
N LYS A 49 20.73 -20.19 7.43
CA LYS A 49 20.05 -19.76 6.21
C LYS A 49 21.07 -19.72 5.07
N LEU A 50 20.68 -20.19 3.90
CA LEU A 50 21.52 -20.13 2.72
C LEU A 50 20.83 -19.39 1.59
N THR A 51 21.55 -18.43 1.02
CA THR A 51 21.11 -17.62 -0.10
C THR A 51 22.16 -17.73 -1.20
N PHE A 52 21.73 -18.23 -2.35
CA PHE A 52 22.55 -18.31 -3.54
C PHE A 52 22.14 -17.19 -4.47
N ASN A 53 22.88 -16.08 -4.46
CA ASN A 53 22.65 -14.95 -5.35
C ASN A 53 23.61 -14.98 -6.55
N TYR A 54 23.16 -14.58 -7.73
CA TYR A 54 23.90 -14.53 -8.99
C TYR A 54 25.30 -13.89 -8.85
N SER A 55 25.42 -12.81 -8.08
CA SER A 55 26.70 -12.10 -7.88
C SER A 55 27.72 -12.87 -7.04
N GLN A 56 27.30 -13.84 -6.23
CA GLN A 56 28.14 -14.62 -5.33
C GLN A 56 28.58 -15.97 -5.92
N LEU A 57 28.15 -16.31 -7.14
CA LEU A 57 28.42 -17.61 -7.79
C LEU A 57 29.68 -17.61 -8.66
N GLN A 58 30.70 -16.83 -8.30
CA GLN A 58 32.04 -16.99 -8.90
C GLN A 58 32.64 -18.35 -8.48
N GLU A 59 33.43 -18.97 -9.34
CA GLU A 59 33.97 -20.34 -9.19
C GLU A 59 34.66 -20.59 -7.83
N ILE A 60 35.31 -19.57 -7.25
CA ILE A 60 35.96 -19.64 -5.93
C ILE A 60 34.94 -19.78 -4.78
N PHE A 61 33.80 -19.10 -4.89
CA PHE A 61 32.73 -19.20 -3.89
C PHE A 61 32.04 -20.55 -3.97
N MET A 62 31.90 -21.15 -5.15
CA MET A 62 31.23 -22.45 -5.35
C MET A 62 31.87 -23.60 -4.57
N ASN A 63 33.21 -23.66 -4.54
CA ASN A 63 33.91 -24.68 -3.76
C ASN A 63 33.65 -24.53 -2.25
N ASN A 64 33.56 -23.28 -1.77
CA ASN A 64 33.24 -23.00 -0.37
C ASN A 64 31.78 -23.35 -0.03
N TYR A 65 30.83 -23.03 -0.92
CA TYR A 65 29.42 -23.40 -0.75
C TYR A 65 29.24 -24.92 -0.68
N GLN A 66 29.89 -25.69 -1.55
CA GLN A 66 29.80 -27.15 -1.52
C GLN A 66 30.31 -27.74 -0.20
N GLN A 67 31.39 -27.18 0.36
CA GLN A 67 31.91 -27.60 1.66
C GLN A 67 30.93 -27.23 2.79
N ILE A 68 30.46 -25.97 2.85
CA ILE A 68 29.49 -25.52 3.85
C ILE A 68 28.23 -26.39 3.80
N LEU A 69 27.71 -26.65 2.60
CA LEU A 69 26.57 -27.53 2.38
C LEU A 69 26.84 -28.94 2.90
N HIS A 70 27.96 -29.54 2.50
CA HIS A 70 28.28 -30.91 2.88
C HIS A 70 28.36 -31.10 4.39
N PHE A 71 28.97 -30.17 5.12
CA PHE A 71 29.16 -30.28 6.57
C PHE A 71 27.93 -29.87 7.39
N ASN A 72 27.05 -29.02 6.86
CA ASN A 72 25.99 -28.39 7.64
C ASN A 72 24.56 -28.74 7.20
N LYS A 73 24.35 -29.77 6.37
CA LYS A 73 23.01 -30.19 5.91
C LYS A 73 21.96 -30.29 7.03
N ASN A 74 22.38 -30.78 8.19
CA ASN A 74 21.51 -30.97 9.35
C ASN A 74 21.18 -29.68 10.12
N GLN A 75 21.88 -28.57 9.84
CA GLN A 75 21.67 -27.26 10.48
C GLN A 75 20.93 -26.28 9.57
N ILE A 76 20.91 -26.56 8.26
CA ILE A 76 20.28 -25.70 7.26
C ILE A 76 18.76 -25.86 7.39
N PHE A 77 18.09 -24.76 7.71
CA PHE A 77 16.63 -24.72 7.85
C PHE A 77 15.93 -23.93 6.74
N SER A 78 16.65 -23.06 6.03
CA SER A 78 16.11 -22.25 4.94
C SER A 78 17.11 -22.16 3.79
N ILE A 79 16.64 -22.37 2.56
CA ILE A 79 17.45 -22.20 1.35
C ILE A 79 16.70 -21.32 0.35
N HIS A 80 17.38 -20.30 -0.15
CA HIS A 80 16.94 -19.40 -1.21
C HIS A 80 17.87 -19.53 -2.41
N LEU A 81 17.30 -19.93 -3.54
CA LEU A 81 18.01 -20.19 -4.79
C LEU A 81 17.55 -19.22 -5.86
N TRP A 82 18.44 -18.34 -6.31
CA TRP A 82 18.24 -17.59 -7.56
C TRP A 82 18.69 -18.43 -8.74
N ILE A 83 17.73 -18.83 -9.56
CA ILE A 83 17.95 -19.72 -10.68
C ILE A 83 17.80 -18.90 -11.96
N SER A 84 18.89 -18.73 -12.71
CA SER A 84 18.87 -18.23 -14.10
C SER A 84 19.48 -19.29 -15.03
N GLU A 85 19.35 -19.12 -16.35
CA GLU A 85 19.90 -20.05 -17.35
C GLU A 85 21.37 -20.45 -17.08
N ASN A 86 22.18 -19.53 -16.55
CA ASN A 86 23.59 -19.76 -16.21
C ASN A 86 23.83 -20.60 -14.94
N THR A 87 22.81 -20.80 -14.11
CA THR A 87 22.89 -21.52 -12.82
C THR A 87 22.36 -22.96 -12.90
N ASN A 88 21.87 -23.40 -14.06
CA ASN A 88 21.31 -24.75 -14.25
C ASN A 88 22.34 -25.85 -13.94
N GLN A 89 23.64 -25.59 -14.18
CA GLN A 89 24.73 -26.49 -13.77
C GLN A 89 24.82 -26.65 -12.24
N ILE A 90 24.49 -25.60 -11.49
CA ILE A 90 24.57 -25.59 -10.03
C ILE A 90 23.47 -26.46 -9.42
N ILE A 91 22.24 -26.35 -9.93
CA ILE A 91 21.13 -27.22 -9.50
C ILE A 91 21.45 -28.68 -9.81
N SER A 92 22.08 -28.95 -10.96
CA SER A 92 22.50 -30.32 -11.28
C SER A 92 23.54 -30.87 -10.29
N SER A 93 24.39 -30.00 -9.72
CA SER A 93 25.37 -30.35 -8.69
C SER A 93 24.81 -30.34 -7.25
N PHE A 94 23.66 -29.68 -7.05
CA PHE A 94 23.04 -29.46 -5.75
C PHE A 94 21.87 -30.43 -5.54
N THR A 95 22.07 -31.47 -4.74
CA THR A 95 21.02 -32.44 -4.43
C THR A 95 20.36 -32.12 -3.09
N ILE A 96 19.10 -31.67 -3.15
CA ILE A 96 18.21 -31.60 -1.99
C ILE A 96 17.63 -33.00 -1.76
N ASP A 97 17.97 -33.60 -0.63
CA ASP A 97 17.55 -34.95 -0.23
C ASP A 97 17.22 -35.01 1.27
N SER A 98 16.94 -36.21 1.78
CA SER A 98 16.55 -36.44 3.18
C SER A 98 17.63 -36.11 4.22
N SER A 99 18.89 -35.85 3.81
CA SER A 99 19.93 -35.39 4.72
C SER A 99 19.73 -33.94 5.19
N PHE A 100 18.85 -33.18 4.55
CA PHE A 100 18.39 -31.88 5.02
C PHE A 100 17.26 -32.02 6.05
N ASN A 101 17.56 -32.60 7.21
CA ASN A 101 16.56 -32.98 8.20
C ASN A 101 15.90 -31.81 8.96
N CYS A 102 16.56 -30.64 9.00
CA CYS A 102 16.06 -29.39 9.57
C CYS A 102 15.46 -28.44 8.52
N LEU A 103 15.49 -28.79 7.24
CA LEU A 103 15.04 -27.91 6.17
C LEU A 103 13.53 -27.71 6.22
N GLU A 104 13.17 -26.46 6.39
CA GLU A 104 11.83 -25.99 6.73
C GLU A 104 11.26 -25.06 5.65
N SER A 105 12.12 -24.26 5.00
CA SER A 105 11.74 -23.32 3.94
C SER A 105 12.61 -23.44 2.70
N LEU A 106 11.96 -23.46 1.53
CA LEU A 106 12.61 -23.39 0.22
C LEU A 106 12.04 -22.23 -0.58
N ILE A 107 12.93 -21.43 -1.16
CA ILE A 107 12.60 -20.31 -2.03
C ILE A 107 13.34 -20.51 -3.36
N PHE A 108 12.58 -20.62 -4.43
CA PHE A 108 13.08 -20.64 -5.80
C PHE A 108 12.70 -19.32 -6.45
N ASP A 109 13.69 -18.53 -6.83
CA ASP A 109 13.51 -17.28 -7.56
C ASP A 109 13.89 -17.48 -9.03
N SER A 110 13.02 -17.05 -9.93
CA SER A 110 13.20 -17.10 -11.39
C SER A 110 13.44 -18.51 -11.97
N ILE A 111 12.92 -19.57 -11.34
CA ILE A 111 13.14 -20.97 -11.77
C ILE A 111 12.43 -21.31 -13.09
N GLU A 112 13.11 -22.03 -13.98
CA GLU A 112 12.49 -22.61 -15.17
C GLU A 112 11.49 -23.72 -14.78
N PRO A 113 10.27 -23.73 -15.35
CA PRO A 113 9.25 -24.73 -15.02
C PRO A 113 9.69 -26.20 -15.18
N ASP A 114 10.42 -26.55 -16.24
CA ASP A 114 10.95 -27.92 -16.46
C ASP A 114 11.86 -28.37 -15.31
N ILE A 115 12.70 -27.46 -14.81
CA ILE A 115 13.60 -27.73 -13.68
C ILE A 115 12.78 -27.92 -12.42
N LEU A 116 11.79 -27.06 -12.18
CA LEU A 116 10.89 -27.16 -11.04
C LEU A 116 10.16 -28.52 -11.02
N ILE A 117 9.61 -28.97 -12.15
CA ILE A 117 8.95 -30.27 -12.29
C ILE A 117 9.91 -31.41 -11.92
N SER A 118 11.18 -31.31 -12.30
CA SER A 118 12.20 -32.31 -11.95
C SER A 118 12.60 -32.31 -10.47
N LEU A 119 12.47 -31.18 -9.78
CA LEU A 119 12.87 -30.98 -8.39
C LEU A 119 11.77 -31.34 -7.40
N LEU A 120 10.51 -30.97 -7.68
CA LEU A 120 9.38 -31.17 -6.75
C LEU A 120 9.25 -32.61 -6.22
N PRO A 121 9.39 -33.68 -7.03
CA PRO A 121 9.34 -35.06 -6.52
C PRO A 121 10.41 -35.37 -5.48
N LYS A 122 11.59 -34.73 -5.57
CA LYS A 122 12.69 -34.95 -4.62
C LYS A 122 12.37 -34.35 -3.25
N LEU A 123 11.54 -33.32 -3.19
CA LEU A 123 11.18 -32.63 -1.95
C LEU A 123 10.26 -33.47 -1.05
N ILE A 124 9.63 -34.53 -1.57
CA ILE A 124 8.75 -35.43 -0.81
C ILE A 124 9.50 -36.06 0.39
N CYS A 125 10.80 -36.30 0.25
CA CYS A 125 11.61 -36.94 1.28
C CYS A 125 12.01 -36.01 2.44
N LEU A 126 11.70 -34.71 2.35
CA LEU A 126 12.07 -33.73 3.37
C LEU A 126 11.09 -33.77 4.55
N PRO A 127 11.57 -34.14 5.76
CA PRO A 127 10.68 -34.42 6.89
C PRO A 127 10.05 -33.18 7.52
N ARG A 128 10.59 -31.98 7.25
CA ARG A 128 10.18 -30.73 7.90
C ARG A 128 9.84 -29.60 6.93
N LEU A 129 9.86 -29.85 5.62
CA LEU A 129 9.57 -28.80 4.63
C LEU A 129 8.12 -28.34 4.79
N PHE A 130 7.94 -27.16 5.39
CA PHE A 130 6.63 -26.59 5.69
C PHE A 130 6.29 -25.40 4.79
N SER A 131 7.30 -24.73 4.22
CA SER A 131 7.14 -23.53 3.40
C SER A 131 7.87 -23.65 2.06
N LEU A 132 7.16 -23.35 0.98
CA LEU A 132 7.69 -23.34 -0.38
C LEU A 132 7.28 -22.03 -1.05
N ILE A 133 8.25 -21.31 -1.61
CA ILE A 133 8.04 -20.10 -2.41
C ILE A 133 8.65 -20.35 -3.77
N ILE A 134 7.87 -20.17 -4.81
CA ILE A 134 8.28 -20.37 -6.19
C ILE A 134 7.95 -19.11 -6.98
N ASP A 135 8.94 -18.63 -7.71
CA ASP A 135 8.80 -17.62 -8.75
C ASP A 135 9.39 -18.19 -10.05
N THR A 136 8.59 -18.28 -11.11
CA THR A 136 9.03 -18.84 -12.39
C THR A 136 9.36 -17.76 -13.39
N CYS A 137 10.51 -17.90 -14.08
CA CYS A 137 10.97 -16.93 -15.09
C CYS A 137 10.18 -16.99 -16.41
N SER A 138 9.44 -18.07 -16.63
CA SER A 138 8.55 -18.25 -17.76
C SER A 138 7.30 -19.01 -17.32
N ILE A 139 6.29 -19.01 -18.18
CA ILE A 139 5.01 -19.65 -17.92
C ILE A 139 4.84 -20.86 -18.82
N GLU A 140 4.60 -22.01 -18.20
CA GLU A 140 4.03 -23.17 -18.89
C GLU A 140 2.58 -22.89 -19.27
N LYS A 141 2.17 -23.40 -20.43
CA LYS A 141 0.79 -23.27 -20.91
C LYS A 141 -0.22 -23.96 -19.97
N ASP A 142 0.22 -24.92 -19.15
CA ASP A 142 -0.60 -25.64 -18.20
C ASP A 142 0.11 -25.84 -16.86
N LEU A 143 -0.43 -25.26 -15.79
CA LEU A 143 0.16 -25.37 -14.44
C LEU A 143 -0.30 -26.61 -13.67
N GLY A 144 -1.16 -27.45 -14.26
CA GLY A 144 -1.77 -28.58 -13.57
C GLY A 144 -0.76 -29.59 -13.03
N ASP A 145 0.28 -29.91 -13.80
CA ASP A 145 1.30 -30.87 -13.36
C ASP A 145 2.12 -30.34 -12.17
N ILE A 146 2.47 -29.06 -12.17
CA ILE A 146 3.17 -28.39 -11.07
C ILE A 146 2.33 -28.44 -9.80
N TYR A 147 1.07 -28.03 -9.86
CA TYR A 147 0.17 -28.07 -8.71
C TYR A 147 -0.04 -29.49 -8.17
N ARG A 148 -0.20 -30.48 -9.05
CA ARG A 148 -0.30 -31.90 -8.64
C ARG A 148 0.91 -32.34 -7.84
N LEU A 149 2.12 -31.95 -8.27
CA LEU A 149 3.36 -32.26 -7.58
C LEU A 149 3.46 -31.53 -6.23
N ILE A 150 3.08 -30.26 -6.17
CA ILE A 150 3.07 -29.46 -4.93
C ILE A 150 2.10 -30.07 -3.90
N PHE A 151 0.89 -30.45 -4.30
CA PHE A 151 -0.11 -31.00 -3.37
C PHE A 151 0.30 -32.33 -2.76
N ASN A 152 1.19 -33.08 -3.41
CA ASN A 152 1.76 -34.33 -2.90
C ASN A 152 2.87 -34.13 -1.85
N LEU A 153 3.26 -32.88 -1.54
CA LEU A 153 4.27 -32.62 -0.51
C LEU A 153 3.67 -32.78 0.90
N PRO A 154 4.14 -33.77 1.69
CA PRO A 154 3.36 -34.30 2.83
C PRO A 154 3.36 -33.39 4.08
N LYS A 155 4.29 -32.44 4.17
CA LYS A 155 4.45 -31.55 5.32
C LYS A 155 4.21 -30.09 4.99
N LEU A 156 3.89 -29.80 3.73
CA LEU A 156 3.76 -28.44 3.25
C LEU A 156 2.51 -27.78 3.84
N LYS A 157 2.70 -26.61 4.46
CA LYS A 157 1.64 -25.79 5.04
C LYS A 157 1.51 -24.44 4.35
N TYR A 158 2.59 -23.90 3.83
CA TYR A 158 2.64 -22.61 3.16
C TYR A 158 3.18 -22.77 1.74
N ILE A 159 2.45 -22.23 0.77
CA ILE A 159 2.88 -22.14 -0.62
C ILE A 159 2.59 -20.74 -1.17
N LYS A 160 3.60 -20.15 -1.80
CA LYS A 160 3.45 -19.01 -2.72
C LYS A 160 3.95 -19.46 -4.09
N TYR A 161 3.11 -19.37 -5.11
CA TYR A 161 3.47 -19.64 -6.49
C TYR A 161 3.24 -18.40 -7.33
N THR A 162 4.32 -17.88 -7.93
CA THR A 162 4.34 -16.70 -8.80
C THR A 162 4.76 -17.13 -10.19
N ALA A 163 4.02 -16.69 -11.19
CA ALA A 163 4.34 -16.98 -12.58
C ALA A 163 4.15 -15.69 -13.40
N ILE A 164 5.24 -15.16 -13.94
CA ILE A 164 5.25 -13.86 -14.62
C ILE A 164 4.88 -14.04 -16.09
N GLU A 165 3.80 -13.38 -16.52
CA GLU A 165 3.20 -13.58 -17.84
C GLU A 165 3.76 -12.55 -18.84
N SER A 166 4.26 -13.02 -19.98
CA SER A 166 4.54 -12.20 -21.16
C SER A 166 3.26 -12.07 -21.99
N ASN A 167 2.33 -11.21 -21.56
CA ASN A 167 1.14 -10.75 -22.32
C ASN A 167 0.10 -11.79 -22.78
N ASP A 168 0.32 -13.10 -22.64
CA ASP A 168 -0.55 -14.15 -23.21
C ASP A 168 -1.39 -14.84 -22.13
N PHE A 169 -2.64 -14.39 -21.99
CA PHE A 169 -3.57 -14.70 -20.90
C PHE A 169 -4.24 -16.08 -20.98
N ASP A 170 -3.61 -17.05 -21.64
CA ASP A 170 -4.19 -18.36 -22.00
C ASP A 170 -3.70 -19.51 -21.11
N ILE A 171 -3.14 -19.20 -19.93
CA ILE A 171 -2.79 -20.22 -18.94
C ILE A 171 -4.03 -21.00 -18.55
N LYS A 172 -3.90 -22.32 -18.60
CA LYS A 172 -4.91 -23.24 -18.09
C LYS A 172 -4.37 -24.03 -16.90
N ILE A 173 -5.28 -24.52 -16.09
CA ILE A 173 -4.95 -25.44 -15.00
C ILE A 173 -5.75 -26.71 -15.21
N SER A 174 -5.17 -27.67 -15.93
CA SER A 174 -5.84 -28.95 -16.20
C SER A 174 -5.66 -29.91 -15.03
N LEU A 175 -6.45 -29.70 -13.98
CA LEU A 175 -6.50 -30.59 -12.82
C LEU A 175 -7.87 -31.29 -12.71
N PRO A 176 -7.91 -32.57 -12.34
CA PRO A 176 -9.17 -33.19 -11.91
C PRO A 176 -9.56 -32.66 -10.53
N ILE A 177 -10.85 -32.75 -10.18
CA ILE A 177 -11.32 -32.49 -8.81
C ILE A 177 -10.66 -33.49 -7.86
N ALA A 178 -10.17 -33.01 -6.72
CA ALA A 178 -9.47 -33.84 -5.75
C ALA A 178 -10.33 -34.99 -5.22
N THR A 179 -9.73 -36.16 -5.09
CA THR A 179 -10.27 -37.27 -4.28
C THR A 179 -9.75 -37.17 -2.84
N ASN A 180 -10.35 -37.92 -1.92
CA ASN A 180 -9.93 -37.92 -0.50
C ASN A 180 -8.46 -38.31 -0.28
N GLU A 181 -7.86 -39.03 -1.23
CA GLU A 181 -6.47 -39.49 -1.17
C GLU A 181 -5.46 -38.42 -1.59
N GLN A 182 -5.92 -37.36 -2.24
CA GLN A 182 -5.08 -36.30 -2.81
C GLN A 182 -5.09 -35.01 -1.98
N ILE A 183 -5.68 -35.06 -0.78
CA ILE A 183 -5.81 -33.90 0.08
C ILE A 183 -4.44 -33.48 0.63
N SER A 184 -4.08 -32.23 0.38
CA SER A 184 -2.87 -31.60 0.87
C SER A 184 -3.03 -30.99 2.26
N SER A 185 -1.93 -30.90 3.02
CA SER A 185 -1.89 -30.27 4.35
C SER A 185 -1.78 -28.74 4.33
N ILE A 186 -1.84 -28.12 3.16
CA ILE A 186 -1.65 -26.68 2.98
C ILE A 186 -2.70 -25.88 3.77
N GLU A 187 -2.21 -24.94 4.56
CA GLU A 187 -2.99 -24.00 5.37
C GLU A 187 -2.95 -22.58 4.79
N HIS A 188 -1.91 -22.24 4.02
CA HIS A 188 -1.70 -20.92 3.40
C HIS A 188 -1.35 -21.09 1.92
N LEU A 189 -2.23 -20.60 1.05
CA LEU A 189 -2.07 -20.63 -0.41
C LEU A 189 -2.07 -19.21 -0.97
N ILE A 190 -0.99 -18.84 -1.67
CA ILE A 190 -0.85 -17.59 -2.40
C ILE A 190 -0.57 -17.89 -3.86
N MET A 191 -1.47 -17.45 -4.74
CA MET A 191 -1.36 -17.62 -6.19
C MET A 191 -1.17 -16.27 -6.86
N ASP A 192 -0.03 -16.09 -7.48
CA ASP A 192 0.36 -14.88 -8.20
C ASP A 192 0.54 -15.19 -9.69
N HIS A 193 -0.58 -15.59 -10.30
CA HIS A 193 -0.75 -15.81 -11.73
C HIS A 193 -2.25 -15.76 -12.06
N PRO A 194 -2.64 -15.57 -13.33
CA PRO A 194 -4.02 -15.68 -13.77
C PRO A 194 -4.64 -17.04 -13.45
N CYS A 195 -5.87 -17.02 -12.92
CA CYS A 195 -6.65 -18.22 -12.63
C CYS A 195 -8.13 -17.96 -12.92
N ALA A 196 -8.79 -18.88 -13.61
CA ALA A 196 -10.23 -18.83 -13.78
C ALA A 196 -10.94 -19.35 -12.52
N LEU A 197 -12.19 -18.92 -12.33
CA LEU A 197 -13.00 -19.33 -11.17
C LEU A 197 -13.15 -20.85 -11.03
N ASP A 198 -13.45 -21.58 -12.10
CA ASP A 198 -13.58 -23.04 -12.08
C ASP A 198 -12.26 -23.73 -11.73
N GLU A 199 -11.15 -23.27 -12.30
CA GLU A 199 -9.80 -23.74 -11.97
C GLU A 199 -9.48 -23.53 -10.48
N LEU A 200 -9.85 -22.37 -9.93
CA LEU A 200 -9.69 -22.08 -8.51
C LEU A 200 -10.47 -23.09 -7.64
N PHE A 201 -11.72 -23.41 -8.01
CA PHE A 201 -12.51 -24.42 -7.29
C PHE A 201 -11.84 -25.80 -7.35
N VAL A 202 -11.21 -26.15 -8.46
CA VAL A 202 -10.42 -27.38 -8.54
C VAL A 202 -9.22 -27.32 -7.59
N ILE A 203 -8.43 -26.25 -7.61
CA ILE A 203 -7.25 -26.08 -6.74
C ILE A 203 -7.63 -26.16 -5.26
N ILE A 204 -8.64 -25.42 -4.81
CA ILE A 204 -9.02 -25.41 -3.40
C ILE A 204 -9.67 -26.73 -2.95
N SER A 205 -10.12 -27.58 -3.88
CA SER A 205 -10.58 -28.93 -3.55
C SER A 205 -9.46 -29.82 -2.98
N TYR A 206 -8.20 -29.56 -3.34
CA TYR A 206 -7.03 -30.25 -2.79
C TYR A 206 -6.62 -29.72 -1.40
N THR A 207 -7.15 -28.57 -0.97
CA THR A 207 -6.65 -27.86 0.23
C THR A 207 -7.78 -27.53 1.23
N PRO A 208 -8.49 -28.54 1.76
CA PRO A 208 -9.62 -28.33 2.67
C PRO A 208 -9.24 -27.72 4.02
N TYR A 209 -7.95 -27.73 4.39
CA TYR A 209 -7.44 -27.17 5.64
C TYR A 209 -7.04 -25.70 5.56
N LEU A 210 -7.26 -25.05 4.40
CA LEU A 210 -6.91 -23.65 4.19
C LEU A 210 -7.44 -22.73 5.29
N ARG A 211 -6.54 -21.88 5.79
CA ARG A 211 -6.80 -20.77 6.71
C ARG A 211 -6.66 -19.43 6.00
N HIS A 212 -5.74 -19.35 5.06
CA HIS A 212 -5.42 -18.16 4.29
C HIS A 212 -5.36 -18.47 2.79
N LEU A 213 -6.15 -17.74 2.01
CA LEU A 213 -6.17 -17.81 0.56
C LEU A 213 -5.94 -16.42 -0.03
N LYS A 214 -4.92 -16.28 -0.88
CA LYS A 214 -4.66 -15.06 -1.64
C LYS A 214 -4.52 -15.38 -3.12
N PHE A 215 -5.17 -14.59 -3.96
CA PHE A 215 -5.00 -14.64 -5.41
C PHE A 215 -4.91 -13.24 -6.00
N LEU A 216 -3.96 -13.06 -6.92
CA LEU A 216 -3.63 -11.75 -7.49
C LEU A 216 -4.27 -11.47 -8.86
N SER A 217 -4.79 -12.50 -9.54
CA SER A 217 -5.51 -12.32 -10.80
C SER A 217 -6.60 -13.38 -10.96
N LEU A 218 -7.79 -13.10 -10.43
CA LEU A 218 -8.97 -13.94 -10.64
C LEU A 218 -9.79 -13.42 -11.83
N THR A 219 -10.21 -14.34 -12.71
CA THR A 219 -11.04 -14.01 -13.88
C THR A 219 -12.29 -14.87 -13.96
N ASP A 220 -13.37 -14.27 -14.46
CA ASP A 220 -14.59 -14.98 -14.85
C ASP A 220 -14.56 -15.17 -16.37
N ARG A 221 -13.90 -16.24 -16.86
CA ARG A 221 -13.83 -16.58 -18.30
C ARG A 221 -15.20 -17.08 -18.82
N ASN A 222 -16.28 -16.33 -18.57
CA ASN A 222 -17.68 -16.69 -18.86
C ASN A 222 -18.12 -18.02 -18.21
N VAL A 223 -17.54 -18.37 -17.08
CA VAL A 223 -17.89 -19.61 -16.39
C VAL A 223 -19.20 -19.37 -15.66
N ASN A 224 -20.21 -20.19 -15.94
CA ASN A 224 -21.45 -20.12 -15.17
C ASN A 224 -21.19 -20.63 -13.75
N ILE A 225 -20.79 -19.71 -12.87
CA ILE A 225 -20.45 -19.99 -11.48
C ILE A 225 -21.57 -20.74 -10.77
N LYS A 226 -22.85 -20.57 -11.18
CA LYS A 226 -23.99 -21.27 -10.58
C LYS A 226 -23.87 -22.80 -10.71
N ASN A 227 -23.21 -23.30 -11.76
CA ASN A 227 -23.04 -24.74 -12.01
C ASN A 227 -21.94 -25.37 -11.15
N ILE A 228 -21.02 -24.57 -10.59
CA ILE A 228 -19.91 -25.07 -9.78
C ILE A 228 -20.43 -25.63 -8.45
N LYS A 229 -19.97 -26.80 -8.00
CA LYS A 229 -20.40 -27.32 -6.70
C LYS A 229 -19.78 -26.50 -5.55
N PRO A 230 -20.53 -26.20 -4.48
CA PRO A 230 -19.95 -25.55 -3.29
C PRO A 230 -18.82 -26.40 -2.68
N ILE A 231 -17.79 -25.73 -2.18
CA ILE A 231 -16.67 -26.36 -1.45
C ILE A 231 -16.72 -25.85 -0.01
N LYS A 232 -16.53 -26.74 0.95
CA LYS A 232 -16.51 -26.36 2.36
C LYS A 232 -15.07 -26.08 2.79
N LEU A 233 -14.77 -24.82 3.10
CA LEU A 233 -13.49 -24.42 3.69
C LEU A 233 -13.70 -23.91 5.13
N PRO A 234 -13.93 -24.81 6.11
CA PRO A 234 -14.38 -24.42 7.45
C PRO A 234 -13.35 -23.59 8.24
N ASN A 235 -12.06 -23.74 7.91
CA ASN A 235 -10.96 -23.07 8.59
C ASN A 235 -10.55 -21.77 7.91
N LEU A 236 -11.10 -21.47 6.72
CA LEU A 236 -10.72 -20.28 5.95
C LEU A 236 -11.22 -19.04 6.68
N THR A 237 -10.26 -18.24 7.15
CA THR A 237 -10.50 -17.03 7.92
C THR A 237 -9.97 -15.79 7.22
N HIS A 238 -9.00 -15.94 6.32
CA HIS A 238 -8.36 -14.86 5.59
C HIS A 238 -8.52 -15.09 4.09
N LEU A 239 -9.12 -14.11 3.42
CA LEU A 239 -9.34 -14.14 1.98
C LEU A 239 -8.86 -12.81 1.36
N SER A 240 -7.90 -12.90 0.46
CA SER A 240 -7.37 -11.75 -0.28
C SER A 240 -7.54 -11.96 -1.78
N ILE A 241 -8.22 -11.03 -2.43
CA ILE A 241 -8.68 -11.16 -3.80
C ILE A 241 -8.26 -9.92 -4.57
N HIS A 242 -7.58 -10.12 -5.69
CA HIS A 242 -7.37 -9.08 -6.67
C HIS A 242 -8.07 -9.48 -7.97
N ILE A 243 -9.09 -8.71 -8.33
CA ILE A 243 -9.91 -8.89 -9.52
C ILE A 243 -9.32 -7.98 -10.60
N TYR A 244 -8.64 -8.56 -11.59
CA TYR A 244 -7.99 -7.81 -12.67
C TYR A 244 -8.89 -7.61 -13.89
N ARG A 245 -9.95 -8.40 -14.05
CA ARG A 245 -10.88 -8.36 -15.20
C ARG A 245 -12.34 -8.32 -14.76
N LYS A 246 -13.24 -8.04 -15.71
CA LYS A 246 -14.69 -7.93 -15.52
C LYS A 246 -15.28 -9.13 -14.76
N MET A 247 -15.35 -9.04 -13.44
CA MET A 247 -16.08 -9.95 -12.56
C MET A 247 -17.14 -9.13 -11.85
N SER A 248 -18.41 -9.36 -12.20
CA SER A 248 -19.49 -8.58 -11.58
C SER A 248 -19.64 -8.89 -10.09
N PHE A 249 -20.21 -7.97 -9.32
CA PHE A 249 -20.49 -8.19 -7.90
C PHE A 249 -21.36 -9.43 -7.68
N ASN A 250 -22.30 -9.74 -8.59
CA ASN A 250 -23.15 -10.93 -8.48
C ASN A 250 -22.36 -12.24 -8.55
N VAL A 251 -21.32 -12.26 -9.39
CA VAL A 251 -20.43 -13.43 -9.52
C VAL A 251 -19.56 -13.55 -8.27
N PHE A 252 -19.00 -12.43 -7.79
CA PHE A 252 -18.28 -12.39 -6.51
C PHE A 252 -19.15 -12.86 -5.33
N ASP A 253 -20.38 -12.37 -5.23
CA ASP A 253 -21.35 -12.76 -4.20
C ASP A 253 -21.62 -14.27 -4.23
N THR A 254 -21.84 -14.81 -5.44
CA THR A 254 -22.04 -16.25 -5.64
C THR A 254 -20.78 -17.04 -5.28
N PHE A 255 -19.60 -16.53 -5.60
CA PHE A 255 -18.32 -17.15 -5.26
C PHE A 255 -18.14 -17.28 -3.74
N ILE A 256 -18.31 -16.18 -3.00
CA ILE A 256 -18.17 -16.19 -1.54
C ILE A 256 -19.19 -17.14 -0.89
N SER A 257 -20.42 -17.16 -1.41
CA SER A 257 -21.46 -18.09 -0.95
C SER A 257 -21.06 -19.56 -1.11
N LYS A 258 -20.27 -19.89 -2.14
CA LYS A 258 -19.86 -21.26 -2.45
C LYS A 258 -18.65 -21.74 -1.66
N LEU A 259 -17.88 -20.85 -1.03
CA LEU A 259 -16.76 -21.23 -0.15
C LEU A 259 -17.22 -21.75 1.23
N ASN A 260 -18.44 -21.38 1.64
CA ASN A 260 -19.05 -21.76 2.92
C ASN A 260 -18.06 -21.68 4.10
N SER A 261 -17.44 -20.52 4.28
CA SER A 261 -16.33 -20.28 5.19
C SER A 261 -16.68 -19.20 6.22
N LYS A 262 -15.90 -19.16 7.31
CA LYS A 262 -16.05 -18.20 8.40
C LYS A 262 -15.00 -17.10 8.29
N ILE A 263 -15.07 -16.33 7.21
CA ILE A 263 -14.07 -15.30 6.90
C ILE A 263 -14.13 -14.19 7.96
N LYS A 264 -12.95 -13.87 8.51
CA LYS A 264 -12.70 -12.80 9.47
C LYS A 264 -11.99 -11.61 8.83
N ILE A 265 -11.14 -11.88 7.84
CA ILE A 265 -10.42 -10.84 7.09
C ILE A 265 -10.73 -11.01 5.61
N LEU A 266 -11.31 -9.98 5.01
CA LEU A 266 -11.52 -9.88 3.57
C LEU A 266 -10.72 -8.69 3.04
N SER A 267 -9.79 -8.97 2.13
CA SER A 267 -9.12 -7.96 1.33
C SER A 267 -9.55 -8.12 -0.12
N LEU A 268 -10.09 -7.07 -0.70
CA LEU A 268 -10.57 -7.06 -2.07
C LEU A 268 -9.98 -5.86 -2.80
N THR A 269 -9.28 -6.11 -3.90
CA THR A 269 -8.85 -5.09 -4.85
C THR A 269 -9.52 -5.38 -6.18
N THR A 270 -10.14 -4.39 -6.80
CA THR A 270 -10.84 -4.57 -8.07
C THR A 270 -10.39 -3.53 -9.08
N LEU A 271 -9.90 -3.97 -10.23
CA LEU A 271 -9.61 -3.17 -11.41
C LEU A 271 -10.72 -3.43 -12.45
N VAL A 272 -11.95 -2.98 -12.15
CA VAL A 272 -13.14 -3.33 -12.95
C VAL A 272 -14.07 -2.13 -13.13
N GLU A 273 -14.79 -2.12 -14.24
CA GLU A 273 -15.82 -1.12 -14.57
C GLU A 273 -17.15 -1.33 -13.84
N ASP A 274 -17.32 -2.43 -13.08
CA ASP A 274 -18.59 -2.72 -12.41
C ASP A 274 -18.81 -1.78 -11.21
N ILE A 275 -19.47 -0.66 -11.48
CA ILE A 275 -19.84 0.35 -10.48
C ILE A 275 -20.70 -0.21 -9.34
N THR A 276 -21.28 -1.40 -9.48
CA THR A 276 -22.11 -1.98 -8.42
C THR A 276 -21.29 -2.43 -7.19
N TYR A 277 -19.96 -2.45 -7.29
CA TYR A 277 -19.07 -2.55 -6.13
C TYR A 277 -19.02 -1.27 -5.27
N LEU A 278 -19.53 -0.15 -5.78
CA LEU A 278 -19.63 1.12 -5.07
C LEU A 278 -21.00 1.32 -4.38
N ASP A 279 -21.85 0.29 -4.34
CA ASP A 279 -23.10 0.30 -3.58
C ASP A 279 -22.83 -0.17 -2.13
N ALA A 280 -22.79 0.78 -1.20
CA ALA A 280 -22.45 0.46 0.19
C ALA A 280 -23.58 -0.30 0.91
N ASN A 281 -24.84 -0.06 0.53
CA ASN A 281 -25.99 -0.78 1.10
C ASN A 281 -25.96 -2.25 0.70
N ARG A 282 -25.57 -2.53 -0.55
CA ARG A 282 -25.37 -3.89 -1.04
C ARG A 282 -24.24 -4.59 -0.30
N TRP A 283 -23.11 -3.91 -0.08
CA TRP A 283 -22.02 -4.41 0.75
C TRP A 283 -22.47 -4.69 2.18
N GLU A 284 -23.18 -3.76 2.82
CA GLU A 284 -23.69 -3.93 4.19
C GLU A 284 -24.59 -5.18 4.28
N LYS A 285 -25.56 -5.31 3.37
CA LYS A 285 -26.43 -6.50 3.31
C LYS A 285 -25.63 -7.78 3.07
N PHE A 286 -24.68 -7.75 2.13
CA PHE A 286 -23.83 -8.89 1.82
C PHE A 286 -23.02 -9.34 3.04
N ILE A 287 -22.39 -8.40 3.73
CA ILE A 287 -21.54 -8.67 4.90
C ILE A 287 -22.37 -9.20 6.06
N LEU A 288 -23.49 -8.56 6.38
CA LEU A 288 -24.38 -9.00 7.46
C LEU A 288 -24.96 -10.39 7.22
N THR A 289 -25.22 -10.75 5.96
CA THR A 289 -25.85 -12.03 5.62
C THR A 289 -24.85 -13.17 5.39
N LYS A 290 -23.70 -12.89 4.76
CA LYS A 290 -22.75 -13.92 4.30
C LYS A 290 -21.42 -13.90 5.04
N LEU A 291 -21.03 -12.77 5.60
CA LEU A 291 -19.77 -12.61 6.33
C LEU A 291 -19.99 -12.07 7.76
N PRO A 292 -20.87 -12.68 8.58
CA PRO A 292 -21.23 -12.14 9.89
C PRO A 292 -20.07 -12.13 10.91
N GLN A 293 -18.97 -12.86 10.62
CA GLN A 293 -17.78 -12.90 11.47
C GLN A 293 -16.65 -12.00 10.97
N LEU A 294 -16.93 -11.12 10.00
CA LEU A 294 -15.93 -10.23 9.43
C LEU A 294 -15.48 -9.20 10.47
N GLU A 295 -14.19 -9.24 10.80
CA GLU A 295 -13.54 -8.35 11.75
C GLU A 295 -12.82 -7.20 11.00
N LYS A 296 -12.19 -7.53 9.87
CA LYS A 296 -11.44 -6.58 9.04
C LYS A 296 -11.86 -6.67 7.58
N PHE A 297 -12.12 -5.51 7.00
CA PHE A 297 -12.40 -5.36 5.59
C PHE A 297 -11.46 -4.32 4.98
N TYR A 298 -10.79 -4.71 3.91
CA TYR A 298 -9.96 -3.85 3.09
C TYR A 298 -10.53 -3.89 1.69
N PHE A 299 -11.00 -2.75 1.19
CA PHE A 299 -11.57 -2.67 -0.14
C PHE A 299 -10.87 -1.57 -0.92
N LYS A 300 -10.23 -1.95 -2.02
CA LYS A 300 -9.67 -1.05 -3.00
C LYS A 300 -10.42 -1.19 -4.31
N TYR A 301 -11.15 -0.17 -4.70
CA TYR A 301 -11.75 -0.08 -6.03
C TYR A 301 -10.85 0.75 -6.92
N SER A 302 -10.64 0.32 -8.15
CA SER A 302 -9.87 1.03 -9.15
C SER A 302 -10.60 0.91 -10.49
N ALA A 303 -10.88 2.03 -11.12
CA ALA A 303 -11.42 2.05 -12.48
C ALA A 303 -10.61 2.99 -13.37
N TYR A 304 -10.39 2.54 -14.60
CA TYR A 304 -9.68 3.27 -15.63
C TYR A 304 -10.66 3.63 -16.74
N PHE A 305 -10.66 4.90 -17.17
CA PHE A 305 -11.51 5.39 -18.26
C PHE A 305 -10.65 6.08 -19.31
N GLU A 306 -10.82 5.67 -20.57
CA GLU A 306 -10.19 6.30 -21.73
C GLU A 306 -11.04 7.47 -22.25
N GLU A 307 -10.39 8.52 -22.79
CA GLU A 307 -10.93 9.78 -23.35
C GLU A 307 -12.26 9.71 -24.15
N ASN A 308 -12.68 8.54 -24.65
CA ASN A 308 -13.83 8.36 -25.55
C ASN A 308 -15.06 7.69 -24.91
N TYR A 309 -15.00 7.29 -23.64
CA TYR A 309 -16.14 6.64 -22.98
C TYR A 309 -16.94 7.66 -22.16
N GLU A 310 -18.28 7.59 -22.26
CA GLU A 310 -19.17 8.32 -21.36
C GLU A 310 -18.79 7.99 -19.92
N THR A 311 -18.61 9.03 -19.09
CA THR A 311 -18.40 8.88 -17.66
C THR A 311 -19.49 7.98 -17.11
N PRO A 312 -19.17 6.86 -16.44
CA PRO A 312 -20.21 5.97 -15.96
C PRO A 312 -21.09 6.74 -14.98
N MET A 313 -22.40 6.81 -15.28
CA MET A 313 -23.34 7.38 -14.34
C MET A 313 -23.36 6.50 -13.09
N TYR A 314 -22.92 7.05 -11.96
CA TYR A 314 -23.20 6.45 -10.67
C TYR A 314 -24.70 6.58 -10.40
N PHE A 315 -25.38 5.45 -10.18
CA PHE A 315 -26.82 5.40 -9.91
C PHE A 315 -27.15 5.27 -8.41
N GLY A 316 -26.15 5.36 -7.53
CA GLY A 316 -26.36 5.25 -6.08
C GLY A 316 -26.73 6.58 -5.42
N GLN A 317 -27.11 6.51 -4.15
CA GLN A 317 -27.27 7.69 -3.29
C GLN A 317 -25.88 8.16 -2.85
N CYS A 318 -25.66 9.47 -2.72
CA CYS A 318 -24.43 10.00 -2.13
C CYS A 318 -24.25 9.44 -0.70
N ASP A 319 -23.01 9.36 -0.22
CA ASP A 319 -22.66 9.15 1.20
C ASP A 319 -23.04 7.79 1.79
N GLN A 320 -23.26 6.76 0.98
CA GLN A 320 -23.64 5.44 1.50
C GLN A 320 -22.57 4.83 2.43
N PHE A 321 -21.28 5.16 2.23
CA PHE A 321 -20.18 4.66 3.05
C PHE A 321 -19.97 5.40 4.38
N ILE A 322 -20.84 6.35 4.74
CA ILE A 322 -20.85 7.01 6.08
C ILE A 322 -22.06 6.64 6.92
N SER A 323 -22.78 5.57 6.57
CA SER A 323 -23.84 5.05 7.44
C SER A 323 -23.26 4.61 8.79
N SER A 324 -24.10 4.54 9.83
CA SER A 324 -23.68 4.09 11.17
C SER A 324 -22.95 2.75 11.15
N PHE A 325 -23.31 1.85 10.23
CA PHE A 325 -22.64 0.56 10.02
C PHE A 325 -21.16 0.73 9.66
N TRP A 326 -20.84 1.66 8.76
CA TRP A 326 -19.48 1.93 8.29
C TRP A 326 -18.68 2.76 9.29
N LEU A 327 -19.27 3.81 9.86
CA LEU A 327 -18.63 4.67 10.86
C LEU A 327 -18.16 3.87 12.09
N GLN A 328 -18.97 2.93 12.57
CA GLN A 328 -18.65 2.10 13.73
C GLN A 328 -17.49 1.14 13.46
N ARG A 329 -17.36 0.65 12.22
CA ARG A 329 -16.36 -0.37 11.84
C ARG A 329 -15.02 0.21 11.44
N GLN A 330 -14.99 1.44 10.92
CA GLN A 330 -13.76 2.13 10.48
C GLN A 330 -12.89 1.26 9.56
N TRP A 331 -13.55 0.49 8.68
CA TRP A 331 -12.88 -0.36 7.72
C TRP A 331 -12.18 0.46 6.62
N ILE A 332 -11.17 -0.13 5.99
CA ILE A 332 -10.33 0.60 5.04
C ILE A 332 -10.97 0.51 3.66
N LEU A 333 -11.34 1.68 3.13
CA LEU A 333 -11.90 1.86 1.80
C LEU A 333 -10.97 2.80 1.02
N ASP A 334 -10.54 2.39 -0.16
CA ASP A 334 -9.74 3.20 -1.07
C ASP A 334 -10.38 3.11 -2.45
N ILE A 335 -11.05 4.18 -2.88
CA ILE A 335 -11.72 4.21 -4.18
C ILE A 335 -10.86 5.08 -5.08
N GLU A 336 -10.12 4.44 -5.97
CA GLU A 336 -9.22 5.05 -6.93
C GLU A 336 -9.89 5.10 -8.31
N PHE A 337 -9.74 6.21 -8.99
CA PHE A 337 -10.16 6.34 -10.37
C PHE A 337 -9.02 6.98 -11.15
N ASP A 338 -8.71 6.38 -12.29
CA ASP A 338 -7.74 6.89 -13.24
C ASP A 338 -8.50 7.33 -14.50
N PHE A 339 -8.58 8.63 -14.68
CA PHE A 339 -9.13 9.23 -15.88
C PHE A 339 -8.00 9.96 -16.59
N ASP A 340 -7.54 9.40 -17.71
CA ASP A 340 -6.54 10.03 -18.58
C ASP A 340 -5.33 10.60 -17.80
N ASN A 341 -4.78 9.83 -16.84
CA ASN A 341 -3.63 10.17 -15.97
C ASN A 341 -3.91 11.09 -14.77
N ILE A 342 -5.17 11.40 -14.48
CA ILE A 342 -5.59 11.99 -13.21
C ILE A 342 -6.07 10.87 -12.30
N ILE A 343 -5.23 10.54 -11.31
CA ILE A 343 -5.59 9.57 -10.29
C ILE A 343 -6.21 10.33 -9.13
N TYR A 344 -7.46 9.99 -8.80
CA TYR A 344 -8.06 10.43 -7.57
C TYR A 344 -8.48 9.31 -6.65
N SER A 345 -8.31 9.52 -5.34
CA SER A 345 -8.69 8.55 -4.31
C SER A 345 -9.64 9.13 -3.29
N ILE A 346 -10.70 8.37 -2.97
CA ILE A 346 -11.64 8.64 -1.88
C ILE A 346 -11.28 7.72 -0.72
N ARG A 347 -10.92 8.33 0.42
CA ARG A 347 -10.48 7.60 1.62
C ARG A 347 -11.24 8.07 2.85
N PRO A 348 -12.34 7.39 3.23
CA PRO A 348 -12.99 7.69 4.49
C PRO A 348 -12.09 7.27 5.67
N TYR A 349 -12.18 7.99 6.79
CA TYR A 349 -11.59 7.63 8.09
C TYR A 349 -10.07 7.80 8.27
N GLN A 350 -9.36 8.53 7.40
CA GLN A 350 -7.93 8.80 7.66
C GLN A 350 -7.74 9.83 8.77
N LYS A 351 -7.54 9.34 10.00
CA LYS A 351 -7.24 10.14 11.21
C LYS A 351 -6.05 11.11 11.11
N ARG A 352 -5.17 10.96 10.11
CA ARG A 352 -3.85 11.64 10.06
C ARG A 352 -3.87 13.13 9.72
N TRP A 353 -5.02 13.75 9.44
CA TRP A 353 -5.07 15.20 9.15
C TRP A 353 -5.28 16.07 10.38
N TYR A 354 -5.69 15.47 11.49
CA TYR A 354 -5.70 16.11 12.80
C TYR A 354 -4.33 15.92 13.46
N GLU A 355 -3.26 16.33 12.78
CA GLU A 355 -1.96 16.45 13.44
C GLU A 355 -2.02 17.67 14.36
N TYR A 356 -2.12 17.38 15.66
CA TYR A 356 -2.09 18.31 16.79
C TYR A 356 -3.25 19.29 16.89
N ASP A 357 -4.39 18.78 17.37
CA ASP A 357 -5.10 19.55 18.38
C ASP A 357 -4.29 19.39 19.68
N THR A 358 -3.89 20.50 20.30
CA THR A 358 -2.91 20.51 21.42
C THR A 358 -3.50 19.99 22.73
N GLN A 359 -4.61 19.26 22.68
CA GLN A 359 -5.21 18.55 23.80
C GLN A 359 -5.70 17.18 23.31
N ASN A 360 -5.40 16.14 24.10
CA ASN A 360 -5.76 14.72 23.90
C ASN A 360 -7.26 14.43 23.78
N GLN A 361 -8.01 15.11 22.92
CA GLN A 361 -9.35 14.69 22.56
C GLN A 361 -9.23 13.64 21.46
N ILE A 362 -9.38 12.39 21.89
CA ILE A 362 -9.70 11.28 21.00
C ILE A 362 -10.97 11.68 20.26
N ILE A 363 -10.81 12.04 18.97
CA ILE A 363 -11.91 12.37 18.06
C ILE A 363 -12.86 11.17 18.01
N ASN A 364 -14.00 11.29 18.68
CA ASN A 364 -14.95 10.21 18.93
C ASN A 364 -16.40 10.58 18.55
N SER A 365 -16.66 11.78 18.00
CA SER A 365 -18.00 12.11 17.52
C SER A 365 -18.22 11.54 16.11
N SER A 366 -19.37 10.92 15.89
CA SER A 366 -19.81 10.43 14.57
C SER A 366 -19.82 11.53 13.52
N ASP A 367 -20.05 12.77 13.94
CA ASP A 367 -20.19 13.95 13.09
C ASP A 367 -18.86 14.49 12.55
N GLU A 368 -17.73 14.21 13.23
CA GLU A 368 -16.40 14.53 12.71
C GLU A 368 -15.86 13.43 11.81
N LEU A 369 -16.22 12.16 12.08
CA LEU A 369 -15.89 11.04 11.21
C LEU A 369 -16.64 11.07 9.89
N SER A 370 -17.90 11.53 9.87
CA SER A 370 -18.66 11.74 8.63
C SER A 370 -18.04 12.82 7.74
N LYS A 371 -17.27 13.75 8.32
CA LYS A 371 -16.52 14.79 7.62
C LYS A 371 -15.08 14.39 7.25
N SER A 372 -14.72 13.11 7.35
CA SER A 372 -13.33 12.66 7.10
C SER A 372 -13.01 12.36 5.63
N ILE A 373 -13.97 12.59 4.73
CA ILE A 373 -13.85 12.19 3.33
C ILE A 373 -12.92 13.14 2.59
N ARG A 374 -11.93 12.52 1.96
CA ARG A 374 -10.85 13.21 1.26
C ARG A 374 -10.88 12.87 -0.23
N LEU A 375 -10.80 13.90 -1.04
CA LEU A 375 -10.42 13.82 -2.44
C LEU A 375 -8.93 14.13 -2.56
N ARG A 376 -8.16 13.17 -3.05
CA ARG A 376 -6.76 13.38 -3.43
C ARG A 376 -6.69 13.46 -4.95
N LEU A 377 -6.01 14.45 -5.50
CA LEU A 377 -5.69 14.59 -6.91
C LEU A 377 -4.18 14.41 -7.08
N ASP A 378 -3.78 13.35 -7.77
CA ASP A 378 -2.42 13.10 -8.22
C ASP A 378 -2.34 13.34 -9.73
N GLU A 379 -1.19 13.82 -10.22
CA GLU A 379 -0.97 14.04 -11.65
C GLU A 379 0.18 13.19 -12.17
N VAL A 380 -0.03 12.69 -13.40
CA VAL A 380 1.02 12.50 -14.40
C VAL A 380 0.65 13.35 -15.64
N CYS A 381 1.51 14.32 -16.01
CA CYS A 381 1.49 15.21 -17.20
C CYS A 381 0.74 16.58 -17.17
N PRO A 382 1.47 17.71 -16.97
CA PRO A 382 0.97 19.11 -16.98
C PRO A 382 0.21 19.57 -18.23
N GLU A 383 0.38 18.88 -19.36
CA GLU A 383 -0.15 19.29 -20.65
C GLU A 383 -1.67 19.06 -20.77
N GLN A 384 -2.23 18.14 -19.97
CA GLN A 384 -3.64 17.73 -20.05
C GLN A 384 -4.63 18.66 -19.33
N TRP A 385 -4.18 19.49 -18.37
CA TRP A 385 -5.04 20.45 -17.63
C TRP A 385 -5.66 21.54 -18.52
N THR A 386 -5.14 21.72 -19.73
CA THR A 386 -5.62 22.71 -20.70
C THR A 386 -6.99 22.35 -21.30
N LYS A 387 -7.43 21.09 -21.19
CA LYS A 387 -8.76 20.66 -21.65
C LYS A 387 -9.79 20.81 -20.50
N THR A 388 -10.33 22.02 -20.31
CA THR A 388 -11.32 22.37 -19.24
C THR A 388 -12.54 21.44 -19.15
N ILE A 389 -12.91 20.79 -20.25
CA ILE A 389 -14.13 19.96 -20.35
C ILE A 389 -14.11 18.79 -19.36
N TYR A 390 -12.94 18.23 -19.06
CA TYR A 390 -12.88 16.98 -18.32
C TYR A 390 -12.94 17.13 -16.79
N LEU A 391 -12.39 18.22 -16.24
CA LEU A 391 -12.29 18.43 -14.79
C LEU A 391 -13.66 18.53 -14.09
N ASN A 392 -14.60 19.22 -14.73
CA ASN A 392 -15.96 19.36 -14.22
C ASN A 392 -16.67 18.00 -14.18
N ASP A 393 -16.57 17.22 -15.25
CA ASP A 393 -17.18 15.89 -15.32
C ASP A 393 -16.59 14.95 -14.26
N TYR A 394 -15.28 15.03 -14.01
CA TYR A 394 -14.61 14.26 -12.95
C TYR A 394 -15.13 14.62 -11.56
N ILE A 395 -15.15 15.90 -11.22
CA ILE A 395 -15.57 16.34 -9.90
C ILE A 395 -17.07 16.07 -9.70
N ASN A 396 -17.89 16.29 -10.72
CA ASN A 396 -19.30 15.94 -10.66
C ASN A 396 -19.50 14.43 -10.43
N HIS A 397 -18.70 13.57 -11.07
CA HIS A 397 -18.72 12.13 -10.82
C HIS A 397 -18.38 11.80 -9.35
N VAL A 398 -17.35 12.45 -8.78
CA VAL A 398 -17.01 12.28 -7.35
C VAL A 398 -18.14 12.74 -6.43
N LEU A 399 -18.74 13.88 -6.73
CA LEU A 399 -19.83 14.45 -5.95
C LEU A 399 -21.10 13.57 -5.98
N CYS A 400 -21.31 12.82 -7.06
CA CYS A 400 -22.35 11.79 -7.10
C CYS A 400 -22.09 10.66 -6.09
N LEU A 401 -20.84 10.36 -5.75
CA LEU A 401 -20.49 9.34 -4.78
C LEU A 401 -20.61 9.85 -3.34
N THR A 402 -20.10 11.05 -3.06
CA THR A 402 -20.01 11.54 -1.68
C THR A 402 -19.65 13.03 -1.56
N HIS A 403 -19.97 13.64 -0.42
CA HIS A 403 -19.50 14.98 -0.06
C HIS A 403 -18.00 14.96 0.28
N ILE A 404 -17.28 15.98 -0.21
CA ILE A 404 -15.83 16.12 -0.01
C ILE A 404 -15.55 17.25 0.97
N TYR A 405 -14.83 16.94 2.05
CA TYR A 405 -14.47 17.90 3.10
C TYR A 405 -12.98 18.24 3.09
N HIS A 406 -12.16 17.36 2.53
CA HIS A 406 -10.72 17.53 2.44
C HIS A 406 -10.25 17.38 0.99
N LEU A 407 -9.58 18.38 0.46
CA LEU A 407 -8.98 18.35 -0.88
C LEU A 407 -7.45 18.34 -0.75
N GLU A 408 -6.78 17.34 -1.33
CA GLU A 408 -5.32 17.30 -1.45
C GLU A 408 -4.90 17.25 -2.91
N ILE A 409 -4.12 18.22 -3.36
CA ILE A 409 -3.59 18.33 -4.70
C ILE A 409 -2.08 18.14 -4.62
N ARG A 410 -1.58 16.98 -5.07
CA ARG A 410 -0.13 16.70 -5.12
C ARG A 410 0.54 17.19 -6.39
N ALA A 411 -0.28 17.50 -7.39
CA ALA A 411 0.11 18.07 -8.66
C ALA A 411 0.48 19.55 -8.55
N LYS A 412 1.09 20.08 -9.61
CA LYS A 412 1.19 21.52 -9.82
C LYS A 412 -0.13 22.00 -10.42
N ILE A 413 -0.84 22.91 -9.76
CA ILE A 413 -2.14 23.41 -10.22
C ILE A 413 -2.09 24.88 -10.59
N PHE A 414 -2.80 25.26 -11.66
CA PHE A 414 -3.00 26.66 -12.01
C PHE A 414 -4.11 27.31 -11.19
N CYS A 415 -3.98 28.60 -10.89
CA CYS A 415 -4.89 29.31 -10.01
C CYS A 415 -6.35 29.32 -10.51
N ASP A 416 -6.56 29.49 -11.81
CA ASP A 416 -7.88 29.41 -12.46
C ASP A 416 -8.51 28.02 -12.24
N LYS A 417 -7.74 26.96 -12.44
CA LYS A 417 -8.19 25.58 -12.20
C LYS A 417 -8.49 25.30 -10.74
N LEU A 418 -7.69 25.81 -9.81
CA LEU A 418 -8.01 25.71 -8.39
C LEU A 418 -9.37 26.35 -8.08
N MET A 419 -9.64 27.54 -8.62
CA MET A 419 -10.94 28.21 -8.42
C MET A 419 -12.10 27.39 -9.01
N GLU A 420 -11.95 26.83 -10.22
CA GLU A 420 -12.94 25.94 -10.83
C GLU A 420 -13.25 24.73 -9.92
N ILE A 421 -12.21 24.05 -9.41
CA ILE A 421 -12.38 22.91 -8.49
C ILE A 421 -13.12 23.30 -7.22
N LEU A 422 -12.70 24.40 -6.59
CA LEU A 422 -13.31 24.87 -5.34
C LEU A 422 -14.76 25.34 -5.54
N HIS A 423 -15.11 25.84 -6.72
CA HIS A 423 -16.49 26.20 -7.05
C HIS A 423 -17.41 24.97 -7.07
N LEU A 424 -16.88 23.84 -7.56
CA LEU A 424 -17.61 22.58 -7.59
C LEU A 424 -17.66 21.89 -6.21
N LEU A 425 -16.71 22.19 -5.32
CA LEU A 425 -16.58 21.55 -4.01
C LEU A 425 -16.88 22.53 -2.85
N PRO A 426 -18.14 22.98 -2.66
CA PRO A 426 -18.47 24.04 -1.72
C PRO A 426 -18.26 23.66 -0.24
N ASP A 427 -18.28 22.37 0.10
CA ASP A 427 -18.20 21.88 1.47
C ASP A 427 -16.77 21.60 1.95
N VAL A 428 -15.76 21.88 1.13
CA VAL A 428 -14.34 21.65 1.49
C VAL A 428 -13.95 22.58 2.65
N ILE A 429 -13.45 21.97 3.72
CA ILE A 429 -12.99 22.65 4.94
C ILE A 429 -11.47 22.72 4.98
N THR A 430 -10.78 21.74 4.39
CA THR A 430 -9.31 21.74 4.35
C THR A 430 -8.78 21.56 2.94
N LEU A 431 -7.77 22.35 2.61
CA LEU A 431 -7.09 22.33 1.32
C LEU A 431 -5.59 22.07 1.54
N LYS A 432 -5.05 21.03 0.91
CA LYS A 432 -3.60 20.82 0.81
C LYS A 432 -3.19 20.93 -0.64
N ILE A 433 -2.22 21.78 -0.92
CA ILE A 433 -1.66 21.96 -2.26
C ILE A 433 -0.16 21.73 -2.20
N TYR A 434 0.39 21.02 -3.17
CA TYR A 434 1.83 20.88 -3.30
C TYR A 434 2.45 22.10 -3.97
N SER A 435 1.97 22.50 -5.15
CA SER A 435 2.47 23.67 -5.89
C SER A 435 1.33 24.41 -6.59
N LEU A 436 1.29 25.74 -6.45
CA LEU A 436 0.37 26.62 -7.17
C LEU A 436 1.13 27.31 -8.31
N SER A 437 0.44 27.69 -9.37
CA SER A 437 1.02 28.48 -10.46
C SER A 437 0.10 29.56 -10.94
N ILE A 438 0.65 30.77 -11.00
CA ILE A 438 -0.05 31.97 -11.41
C ILE A 438 0.50 32.37 -12.78
N LEU A 439 -0.33 32.22 -13.82
CA LEU A 439 0.09 32.46 -15.21
C LEU A 439 0.37 33.94 -15.51
N LYS A 440 -0.16 34.88 -14.70
CA LYS A 440 -0.03 36.32 -14.93
C LYS A 440 0.23 37.04 -13.60
N ARG A 441 1.39 37.69 -13.48
CA ARG A 441 1.75 38.57 -12.34
C ARG A 441 0.95 39.87 -12.30
N GLU A 442 0.31 40.26 -13.40
CA GLU A 442 -0.34 41.56 -13.55
C GLU A 442 -1.86 41.39 -13.67
N ASN A 443 -2.52 41.42 -12.51
CA ASN A 443 -3.96 41.43 -12.28
C ASN A 443 -4.74 40.22 -12.83
N LEU A 444 -5.63 39.71 -11.97
CA LEU A 444 -6.71 38.83 -12.39
C LEU A 444 -7.49 39.50 -13.53
N SER A 445 -7.77 38.73 -14.57
CA SER A 445 -8.69 39.16 -15.62
C SER A 445 -10.05 39.50 -15.01
N LYS A 446 -10.81 40.34 -15.72
CA LYS A 446 -12.16 40.72 -15.27
C LYS A 446 -13.05 39.50 -15.00
N ASP A 447 -12.90 38.47 -15.83
CA ASP A 447 -13.65 37.22 -15.70
C ASP A 447 -13.23 36.43 -14.45
N GLU A 448 -11.94 36.39 -14.12
CA GLU A 448 -11.44 35.75 -12.88
C GLU A 448 -11.90 36.51 -11.63
N ILE A 449 -11.93 37.84 -11.67
CA ILE A 449 -12.45 38.67 -10.58
C ILE A 449 -13.94 38.39 -10.36
N GLU A 450 -14.72 38.35 -11.44
CA GLU A 450 -16.15 38.04 -11.38
C GLU A 450 -16.38 36.62 -10.82
N PHE A 451 -15.56 35.65 -11.23
CA PHE A 451 -15.61 34.28 -10.72
C PHE A 451 -15.26 34.20 -9.22
N LEU A 452 -14.27 34.97 -8.75
CA LEU A 452 -13.94 35.06 -7.33
C LEU A 452 -15.11 35.59 -6.50
N TYR A 453 -15.82 36.61 -6.97
CA TYR A 453 -17.02 37.09 -6.28
C TYR A 453 -18.11 36.02 -6.14
N ILE A 454 -18.18 35.08 -7.07
CA ILE A 454 -19.11 33.93 -7.01
C ILE A 454 -18.59 32.85 -6.04
N LEU A 455 -17.27 32.62 -6.00
CA LEU A 455 -16.64 31.58 -5.17
C LEU A 455 -16.60 31.96 -3.68
N LEU A 456 -16.24 33.21 -3.37
CA LEU A 456 -15.95 33.67 -2.01
C LEU A 456 -17.07 33.42 -0.98
N PRO A 457 -18.36 33.65 -1.30
CA PRO A 457 -19.45 33.40 -0.35
C PRO A 457 -19.62 31.91 -0.02
N LYS A 458 -19.28 31.01 -0.95
CA LYS A 458 -19.46 29.56 -0.84
C LYS A 458 -18.30 28.88 -0.13
N ASN A 459 -17.09 29.39 -0.30
CA ASN A 459 -15.87 28.79 0.21
C ASN A 459 -15.88 28.66 1.76
N GLN A 460 -15.78 27.42 2.26
CA GLN A 460 -15.73 27.08 3.69
C GLN A 460 -14.34 26.68 4.19
N ILE A 461 -13.29 26.88 3.39
CA ILE A 461 -11.93 26.46 3.72
C ILE A 461 -11.43 27.22 4.94
N GLN A 462 -11.07 26.45 5.96
CA GLN A 462 -10.53 26.94 7.23
C GLN A 462 -9.05 26.57 7.38
N LYS A 463 -8.63 25.42 6.84
CA LYS A 463 -7.25 24.94 6.98
C LYS A 463 -6.58 24.81 5.63
N ILE A 464 -5.40 25.42 5.47
CA ILE A 464 -4.56 25.27 4.28
C ILE A 464 -3.22 24.66 4.66
N SER A 465 -2.74 23.72 3.85
CA SER A 465 -1.37 23.19 3.89
C SER A 465 -0.72 23.37 2.53
N PHE A 466 0.47 23.98 2.48
CA PHE A 466 1.14 24.30 1.23
C PHE A 466 2.59 23.79 1.22
N GLY A 467 2.90 22.89 0.28
CA GLY A 467 4.16 22.14 0.26
C GLY A 467 5.36 22.85 -0.37
N ASN A 468 5.16 23.56 -1.47
CA ASN A 468 6.25 24.14 -2.26
C ASN A 468 5.86 25.54 -2.75
N MET A 469 5.78 26.48 -1.81
CA MET A 469 5.56 27.89 -2.09
C MET A 469 6.85 28.51 -2.62
N LYS A 470 6.77 29.21 -3.76
CA LYS A 470 7.94 29.83 -4.41
C LYS A 470 7.96 31.34 -4.32
N ASP A 471 6.79 31.97 -4.26
CA ASP A 471 6.68 33.42 -4.23
C ASP A 471 5.49 33.91 -3.40
N THR A 472 5.46 35.22 -3.22
CA THR A 472 4.47 35.95 -2.42
C THR A 472 3.09 35.99 -3.07
N ASP A 473 3.08 35.94 -4.40
CA ASP A 473 1.85 36.02 -5.20
C ASP A 473 1.02 34.75 -5.00
N GLU A 474 1.67 33.58 -4.91
CA GLU A 474 1.02 32.29 -4.59
C GLU A 474 0.27 32.34 -3.26
N LEU A 475 0.91 32.88 -2.22
CA LEU A 475 0.30 33.05 -0.91
C LEU A 475 -0.87 34.05 -0.95
N TYR A 476 -0.65 35.21 -1.57
CA TYR A 476 -1.67 36.25 -1.68
C TYR A 476 -2.92 35.72 -2.38
N MET A 477 -2.74 34.98 -3.47
CA MET A 477 -3.84 34.35 -4.20
C MET A 477 -4.58 33.31 -3.36
N LEU A 478 -3.89 32.49 -2.57
CA LEU A 478 -4.55 31.53 -1.67
C LEU A 478 -5.38 32.21 -0.58
N ILE A 479 -4.84 33.28 0.03
CA ILE A 479 -5.56 34.08 1.02
C ILE A 479 -6.78 34.75 0.38
N LEU A 480 -6.63 35.27 -0.84
CA LEU A 480 -7.72 35.90 -1.58
C LEU A 480 -8.83 34.90 -1.90
N ILE A 481 -8.48 33.69 -2.36
CA ILE A 481 -9.45 32.63 -2.71
C ILE A 481 -10.15 32.09 -1.46
N CYS A 482 -9.42 31.93 -0.35
CA CYS A 482 -9.89 31.31 0.87
C CYS A 482 -10.00 32.32 2.01
N SER A 483 -10.98 33.21 1.95
CA SER A 483 -11.17 34.29 2.93
C SER A 483 -11.47 33.84 4.38
N ARG A 484 -11.75 32.54 4.62
CA ARG A 484 -12.10 31.98 5.94
C ARG A 484 -10.98 31.19 6.62
N ILE A 485 -9.75 31.26 6.10
CA ILE A 485 -8.61 30.54 6.67
C ILE A 485 -8.42 30.93 8.15
N ASN A 486 -8.39 29.92 9.01
CA ASN A 486 -7.98 30.05 10.40
C ASN A 486 -6.67 29.31 10.73
N HIS A 487 -6.25 28.38 9.88
CA HIS A 487 -5.00 27.65 10.01
C HIS A 487 -4.26 27.60 8.68
N LEU A 488 -3.01 28.06 8.68
CA LEU A 488 -2.13 27.99 7.51
C LEU A 488 -0.84 27.26 7.89
N HIS A 489 -0.59 26.15 7.19
CA HIS A 489 0.59 25.33 7.31
C HIS A 489 1.44 25.45 6.04
N ILE A 490 2.73 25.73 6.18
CA ILE A 490 3.66 25.85 5.06
C ILE A 490 4.86 24.93 5.30
N GLU A 491 5.26 24.18 4.29
CA GLU A 491 6.50 23.41 4.31
C GLU A 491 7.65 24.30 3.82
N CYS A 492 8.69 24.45 4.66
CA CYS A 492 9.82 25.33 4.39
C CYS A 492 11.09 24.51 4.11
N ILE A 493 11.85 24.94 3.11
CA ILE A 493 13.12 24.30 2.73
C ILE A 493 14.16 24.46 3.86
N ASN A 494 14.20 25.64 4.50
CA ASN A 494 15.12 25.95 5.59
C ASN A 494 14.58 27.10 6.46
N TYR A 495 15.35 27.46 7.49
CA TYR A 495 15.01 28.56 8.39
C TYR A 495 14.89 29.92 7.69
N MET A 496 15.81 30.27 6.78
CA MET A 496 15.79 31.56 6.07
C MET A 496 14.50 31.73 5.25
N HIS A 497 14.00 30.64 4.66
CA HIS A 497 12.73 30.63 3.96
C HIS A 497 11.54 30.87 4.90
N ALA A 498 11.55 30.26 6.09
CA ALA A 498 10.52 30.46 7.10
C ALA A 498 10.53 31.90 7.65
N GLU A 499 11.72 32.46 7.93
CA GLU A 499 11.91 33.84 8.39
C GLU A 499 11.29 34.84 7.38
N TRP A 500 11.69 34.73 6.11
CA TRP A 500 11.16 35.56 5.03
C TRP A 500 9.63 35.42 4.86
N LEU A 501 9.09 34.21 4.94
CA LEU A 501 7.64 33.98 4.86
C LEU A 501 6.90 34.56 6.06
N ILE A 502 7.45 34.48 7.27
CA ILE A 502 6.82 35.05 8.46
C ILE A 502 6.79 36.58 8.36
N GLU A 503 7.90 37.21 8.01
CA GLU A 503 7.98 38.66 7.78
C GLU A 503 6.91 39.09 6.78
N LEU A 504 6.84 38.40 5.64
CA LEU A 504 5.87 38.65 4.59
C LEU A 504 4.43 38.49 5.08
N ILE A 505 4.09 37.33 5.64
CA ILE A 505 2.74 37.00 6.09
C ILE A 505 2.27 38.02 7.12
N LEU A 506 3.10 38.34 8.12
CA LEU A 506 2.73 39.30 9.16
C LEU A 506 2.62 40.73 8.63
N THR A 507 3.42 41.11 7.64
CA THR A 507 3.35 42.43 7.00
C THR A 507 2.09 42.57 6.15
N GLU A 508 1.78 41.59 5.31
CA GLU A 508 0.64 41.62 4.39
C GLU A 508 -0.71 41.42 5.11
N ILE A 509 -0.77 40.55 6.13
CA ILE A 509 -1.98 40.38 6.96
C ILE A 509 -2.35 41.70 7.67
N LYS A 510 -1.37 42.53 8.01
CA LYS A 510 -1.57 43.85 8.61
C LYS A 510 -2.31 44.81 7.68
N VAL A 511 -2.20 44.62 6.36
CA VAL A 511 -2.72 45.54 5.33
C VAL A 511 -4.10 45.13 4.82
N VAL A 512 -4.39 43.83 4.70
CA VAL A 512 -5.60 43.34 4.00
C VAL A 512 -6.81 43.09 4.94
N SER A 513 -6.58 42.95 6.26
CA SER A 513 -7.59 42.81 7.35
C SER A 513 -8.83 41.92 7.11
N ASN A 514 -8.81 40.71 7.69
CA ASN A 514 -9.93 40.07 8.42
C ASN A 514 -9.37 38.81 9.11
N SER A 515 -8.82 38.99 10.33
CA SER A 515 -7.97 38.01 11.04
C SER A 515 -8.76 36.83 11.61
N LEU A 516 -9.29 35.96 10.74
CA LEU A 516 -9.70 34.62 11.14
C LEU A 516 -8.51 33.69 11.34
N LEU A 517 -7.34 34.04 10.79
CA LEU A 517 -6.10 33.32 11.00
C LEU A 517 -5.73 33.31 12.48
N ARG A 518 -5.74 32.12 13.07
CA ARG A 518 -5.45 31.86 14.49
C ARG A 518 -4.17 31.07 14.67
N LEU A 519 -3.71 30.37 13.64
CA LEU A 519 -2.56 29.49 13.73
C LEU A 519 -1.78 29.47 12.41
N LEU A 520 -0.53 29.87 12.47
CA LEU A 520 0.48 29.61 11.45
C LEU A 520 1.37 28.45 11.89
N CYS A 521 1.67 27.56 10.98
CA CYS A 521 2.57 26.44 11.20
C CYS A 521 3.61 26.40 10.08
N PHE A 522 4.88 26.27 10.44
CA PHE A 522 5.99 26.09 9.50
C PHE A 522 6.67 24.77 9.78
N SER A 523 6.66 23.85 8.81
CA SER A 523 7.48 22.64 8.89
C SER A 523 8.89 22.95 8.42
N ILE A 524 9.87 22.84 9.32
CA ILE A 524 11.29 23.10 9.02
C ILE A 524 12.07 21.86 9.48
N PRO A 525 12.82 21.17 8.60
CA PRO A 525 13.53 19.94 8.95
C PRO A 525 14.47 20.07 10.16
N GLU A 526 15.03 21.26 10.36
CA GLU A 526 16.01 21.58 11.41
C GLU A 526 15.43 22.44 12.55
N ALA A 527 14.09 22.52 12.67
CA ALA A 527 13.43 23.34 13.69
C ALA A 527 13.97 23.01 15.10
N ASN A 528 14.24 24.05 15.88
CA ASN A 528 14.65 23.94 17.27
C ASN A 528 14.21 25.17 18.07
N ASP A 529 14.44 25.15 19.39
CA ASP A 529 14.03 26.24 20.27
C ASP A 529 14.82 27.54 19.99
N GLU A 530 16.11 27.45 19.62
CA GLU A 530 16.95 28.61 19.25
C GLU A 530 16.38 29.36 18.04
N MET A 531 15.82 28.64 17.07
CA MET A 531 15.13 29.25 15.92
C MET A 531 13.87 30.01 16.34
N CYS A 532 13.14 29.53 17.34
CA CYS A 532 11.97 30.27 17.86
C CYS A 532 12.38 31.57 18.54
N GLU A 533 13.49 31.57 19.29
CA GLU A 533 14.05 32.78 19.90
C GLU A 533 14.46 33.80 18.83
N LYS A 534 15.17 33.37 17.78
CA LYS A 534 15.56 34.24 16.66
C LYS A 534 14.37 34.82 15.90
N LEU A 535 13.33 34.03 15.68
CA LEU A 535 12.08 34.52 15.07
C LEU A 535 11.39 35.55 15.95
N GLN A 536 11.37 35.34 17.27
CA GLN A 536 10.82 36.32 18.20
C GLN A 536 11.61 37.64 18.14
N GLU A 537 12.95 37.58 18.13
CA GLU A 537 13.82 38.75 17.99
C GLU A 537 13.58 39.50 16.67
N MET A 538 13.41 38.78 15.55
CA MET A 538 13.09 39.36 14.24
C MET A 538 11.76 40.11 14.29
N ILE A 539 10.70 39.49 14.79
CA ILE A 539 9.36 40.09 14.88
C ILE A 539 9.39 41.35 15.75
N ASP A 540 10.11 41.30 16.87
CA ASP A 540 10.30 42.46 17.75
C ASP A 540 11.08 43.59 17.07
N ARG A 541 12.14 43.27 16.33
CA ARG A 541 12.97 44.22 15.58
C ARG A 541 12.17 44.93 14.48
N GLU A 542 11.33 44.19 13.75
CA GLU A 542 10.55 44.71 12.62
C GLU A 542 9.20 45.30 13.05
N ASN A 543 8.91 45.31 14.35
CA ASN A 543 7.67 45.84 14.92
C ASN A 543 6.41 45.20 14.29
N LEU A 544 6.51 43.89 14.02
CA LEU A 544 5.43 43.04 13.50
C LEU A 544 4.54 42.51 14.63
N ARG A 545 4.45 43.26 15.74
CA ARG A 545 3.82 42.82 16.99
C ARG A 545 2.32 42.57 16.82
N PHE A 546 1.94 41.30 16.96
CA PHE A 546 0.60 40.82 17.20
C PHE A 546 0.62 39.98 18.48
N ASP A 547 -0.51 39.84 19.17
CA ASP A 547 -0.60 38.97 20.34
C ASP A 547 -0.58 37.51 19.89
N PHE A 548 0.61 36.91 19.75
CA PHE A 548 0.77 35.48 19.46
C PHE A 548 1.77 34.82 20.40
N ILE A 549 1.68 33.49 20.47
CA ILE A 549 2.63 32.61 21.16
C ILE A 549 3.39 31.81 20.10
N ILE A 550 4.72 31.89 20.14
CA ILE A 550 5.59 31.02 19.34
C ILE A 550 5.85 29.72 20.10
N LYS A 551 5.64 28.57 19.45
CA LYS A 551 5.93 27.26 20.03
C LYS A 551 6.67 26.38 19.03
N HIS A 552 7.66 25.65 19.52
CA HIS A 552 8.33 24.60 18.79
C HIS A 552 7.76 23.23 19.21
N VAL A 553 7.41 22.39 18.22
CA VAL A 553 7.05 20.99 18.44
C VAL A 553 7.65 20.14 17.32
N MET A 554 8.53 19.21 17.68
CA MET A 554 9.18 18.29 16.74
C MET A 554 10.00 19.00 15.65
N ASN A 555 9.50 19.05 14.42
CA ASN A 555 10.12 19.73 13.28
C ASN A 555 9.23 20.89 12.79
N LYS A 556 8.41 21.45 13.68
CA LYS A 556 7.41 22.48 13.36
C LYS A 556 7.51 23.65 14.31
N ILE A 557 7.36 24.86 13.76
CA ILE A 557 7.23 26.11 14.51
C ILE A 557 5.80 26.63 14.32
N TYR A 558 5.14 26.96 15.42
CA TYR A 558 3.77 27.44 15.46
C TYR A 558 3.73 28.89 15.94
N LEU A 559 2.99 29.75 15.25
CA LEU A 559 2.60 31.09 15.74
C LEU A 559 1.09 31.07 15.95
N GLN A 560 0.67 31.12 17.21
CA GLN A 560 -0.74 31.04 17.60
C GLN A 560 -1.22 32.37 18.17
N TRP A 561 -2.21 33.01 17.54
CA TRP A 561 -2.81 34.23 18.08
C TRP A 561 -3.59 33.95 19.36
N ILE A 562 -3.50 34.88 20.32
CA ILE A 562 -4.13 34.80 21.66
C ILE A 562 -5.59 35.25 21.61
#